data_AF-A0A434Q8J6-F1
#
_entry.id   AF-A0A434Q8J6-F1
#
_cell.length_a   1.000
_cell.length_b   1.000
_cell.length_c   1.000
_cell.angle_alpha   90.00
_cell.angle_beta   90.00
_cell.angle_gamma   90.00
#
_symmetry.space_group_name_H-M   'P 1'
#
loop_
_entity.id
_entity.type
_entity.pdbx_description
1 polymer ?
#
loop_
_entity_poly.entity_id
_entity_poly.type
_entity_poly.pdbx_seq_one_letter_code
_entity_poly.pdbx_strand_id
1 'polypeptide(L)' 'MANSLDFIAVADKQLVYIGMTNREAFDRIDLPVLDHGDNNEKGHVLSKKVGNFGSDEVTVVFQYWLKSPTSDGGR' A
#
# COMPACT_ATOMS: atom_id res chain seq x y z
N MET A 1 4.19 13.27 14.12
CA MET A 1 4.19 12.88 12.70
C MET A 1 4.75 11.48 12.63
N ALA A 2 3.89 10.47 12.48
CA ALA A 2 4.38 9.10 12.29
C ALA A 2 5.03 9.05 10.90
N ASN A 3 6.34 8.82 10.85
CA ASN A 3 7.02 8.56 9.58
C ASN A 3 6.40 7.29 9.02
N SER A 4 5.60 7.43 7.95
CA SER A 4 5.29 6.30 7.09
C SER A 4 6.64 5.71 6.69
N LEU A 5 6.91 4.45 7.03
CA LEU A 5 8.14 3.75 6.67
C LEU A 5 7.83 2.84 5.49
N ASP A 6 8.78 2.69 4.58
CA ASP A 6 8.67 1.64 3.56
C ASP A 6 8.62 0.28 4.27
N PHE A 7 7.72 -0.60 3.87
CA PHE A 7 7.60 -1.93 4.45
C PHE A 7 7.33 -2.98 3.39
N ILE A 8 7.68 -4.23 3.69
CA ILE A 8 7.31 -5.39 2.89
C ILE A 8 6.60 -6.38 3.81
N ALA A 9 5.39 -6.78 3.46
CA ALA A 9 4.61 -7.77 4.19
C ALA A 9 4.16 -8.89 3.25
N VAL A 10 4.45 -10.14 3.60
CA VAL A 10 3.96 -11.32 2.88
C VAL A 10 2.72 -11.81 3.60
N ALA A 11 1.55 -11.60 3.02
CA ALA A 11 0.27 -11.96 3.62
C ALA A 11 -0.09 -13.43 3.38
N ASP A 12 0.33 -13.97 2.22
CA ASP A 12 0.20 -15.37 1.84
C ASP A 12 1.30 -15.73 0.82
N LYS A 13 1.47 -17.01 0.48
CA LYS A 13 2.45 -17.52 -0.49
C LYS A 13 2.40 -16.82 -1.86
N GLN A 14 1.25 -16.23 -2.21
CA GLN A 14 1.00 -15.56 -3.47
C GLN A 14 0.64 -14.08 -3.31
N LEU A 15 0.80 -13.50 -2.12
CA LEU A 15 0.38 -12.12 -1.88
C LEU A 15 1.42 -11.34 -1.07
N VAL A 16 2.02 -10.35 -1.72
CA VAL A 16 3.02 -9.46 -1.14
C VAL A 16 2.50 -8.03 -1.16
N TYR A 17 2.62 -7.33 -0.04
CA TYR A 17 2.34 -5.91 0.10
C TYR A 17 3.65 -5.14 0.27
N ILE A 18 3.76 -4.02 -0.45
CA ILE A 18 4.90 -3.11 -0.37
C ILE A 18 4.36 -1.72 -0.01
N GLY A 19 4.63 -1.27 1.21
CA GLY A 19 4.38 0.10 1.62
C GLY A 19 5.43 1.02 1.02
N MET A 20 5.00 2.08 0.37
CA MET A 20 5.84 3.10 -0.26
C MET A 20 5.58 4.46 0.37
N THR A 21 6.66 5.14 0.67
CA THR A 21 6.69 6.49 1.26
C THR A 21 7.03 7.56 0.23
N ASN A 22 7.71 7.17 -0.84
CA ASN A 22 8.05 8.05 -1.95
C ASN A 22 6.93 8.06 -3.00
N ARG A 23 6.22 9.19 -3.08
CA ARG A 23 5.13 9.40 -4.04
C ARG A 23 5.59 9.32 -5.49
N GLU A 24 6.73 9.94 -5.82
CA GLU A 24 7.24 9.95 -7.18
C GLU A 24 7.60 8.53 -7.65
N ALA A 25 8.21 7.74 -6.76
CA ALA A 25 8.51 6.33 -7.06
C ALA A 25 7.24 5.52 -7.28
N PHE A 26 6.20 5.73 -6.46
CA PHE A 26 4.89 5.10 -6.65
C PHE A 26 4.27 5.50 -7.99
N ASP A 27 4.29 6.78 -8.36
CA ASP A 27 3.70 7.28 -9.60
C ASP A 27 4.43 6.76 -10.85
N ARG A 28 5.75 6.55 -10.79
CA ARG A 28 6.55 5.96 -11.89
C ARG A 28 6.22 4.51 -12.21
N ILE A 29 5.52 3.80 -11.33
CA ILE A 29 5.03 2.44 -11.63
C ILE A 29 3.92 2.56 -12.67
N ASP A 30 4.15 2.11 -13.91
CA ASP A 30 3.20 2.22 -15.02
C ASP A 30 2.05 1.20 -14.92
N LEU A 31 1.20 1.39 -13.90
CA LEU A 31 0.04 0.55 -13.60
C LEU A 31 -1.15 1.41 -13.17
N PRO A 32 -2.39 0.93 -13.40
CA PRO A 32 -3.59 1.59 -12.91
C PRO A 32 -3.54 1.82 -11.40
N VAL A 33 -3.86 3.04 -10.98
CA VAL A 33 -4.01 3.39 -9.57
C VAL A 33 -5.42 3.02 -9.11
N LEU A 34 -5.49 2.26 -8.02
CA LEU A 34 -6.73 2.04 -7.28
C LEU A 34 -6.73 2.95 -6.04
N ASP A 35 -7.72 3.83 -5.99
CA ASP A 35 -7.97 4.71 -4.85
C ASP A 35 -8.99 4.06 -3.90
N HIS A 36 -8.60 3.85 -2.64
CA HIS A 36 -9.45 3.25 -1.62
C HIS A 36 -10.20 4.29 -0.76
N GLY A 37 -10.04 5.58 -1.04
CA GLY A 37 -10.63 6.69 -0.30
C GLY A 37 -10.08 6.83 1.12
N ASP A 38 -10.66 7.77 1.89
CA ASP A 38 -10.39 7.91 3.33
C ASP A 38 -10.99 6.70 4.07
N ASN A 39 -10.15 5.78 4.52
CA ASN A 39 -10.57 4.68 5.38
C ASN A 39 -10.47 5.17 6.82
N ASN A 40 -11.59 5.53 7.45
CA ASN A 40 -11.69 6.28 8.72
C ASN A 40 -10.72 5.87 9.84
N GLU A 41 -10.28 4.60 9.90
CA GLU A 41 -9.37 4.08 10.92
C GLU A 41 -7.91 3.95 10.49
N LYS A 42 -7.65 3.93 9.17
CA LYS A 42 -6.32 3.63 8.62
C LYS A 42 -5.73 4.76 7.79
N GLY A 43 -6.55 5.72 7.37
CA GLY A 43 -6.15 6.82 6.49
C GLY A 43 -6.42 6.51 5.02
N HIS A 44 -6.06 7.46 4.16
CA HIS A 44 -6.28 7.38 2.71
C HIS A 44 -5.12 6.65 2.03
N VAL A 45 -5.42 5.55 1.34
CA VAL A 45 -4.44 4.72 0.66
C VAL A 45 -4.71 4.60 -0.84
N LEU A 46 -3.65 4.76 -1.62
CA LEU A 46 -3.62 4.41 -3.03
C LEU A 46 -2.86 3.10 -3.21
N SER A 47 -3.26 2.30 -4.20
CA SER A 47 -2.54 1.07 -4.49
C SER A 47 -2.36 0.80 -5.98
N LYS A 48 -1.31 0.07 -6.32
CA LYS A 48 -1.05 -0.49 -7.65
C LYS A 48 -0.79 -1.98 -7.51
N LYS A 49 -1.31 -2.79 -8.41
CA LYS A 49 -1.19 -4.25 -8.36
C LYS A 49 -0.44 -4.79 -9.58
N VAL A 50 0.56 -5.64 -9.35
CA VAL A 50 1.25 -6.47 -10.35
C VAL A 50 0.90 -7.93 -10.10
N GLY A 51 0.72 -8.71 -11.17
CA GLY A 51 0.46 -10.16 -11.11
C GLY A 51 -0.93 -10.53 -11.59
N ASN A 52 -1.06 -11.75 -12.10
CA ASN A 52 -2.26 -12.23 -12.79
C ASN A 52 -3.17 -13.05 -11.84
N PHE A 53 -4.45 -13.19 -12.23
CA PHE A 53 -5.47 -13.95 -11.50
C PHE A 53 -5.34 -15.46 -11.74
N GLY A 54 -4.16 -16.03 -11.46
CA GLY A 54 -3.88 -17.46 -11.56
C GLY A 54 -3.57 -18.07 -10.19
N SER A 55 -3.91 -19.35 -10.00
CA SER A 55 -3.75 -20.10 -8.75
C SER A 55 -2.30 -20.30 -8.29
N ASP A 56 -1.32 -19.90 -9.11
CA ASP A 56 0.12 -20.07 -8.87
C ASP A 56 0.94 -18.78 -9.05
N GLU A 57 0.27 -17.66 -9.36
CA GLU A 57 0.95 -16.39 -9.62
C GLU A 57 1.01 -15.49 -8.39
N VAL A 58 2.20 -14.95 -8.10
CA VAL A 58 2.39 -13.99 -7.03
C VAL A 58 1.80 -12.64 -7.41
N THR A 59 0.84 -12.18 -6.62
CA THR A 59 0.33 -10.82 -6.63
C THR A 59 1.18 -9.93 -5.73
N VAL A 60 1.67 -8.81 -6.28
CA VAL A 60 2.33 -7.75 -5.53
C VAL A 60 1.46 -6.51 -5.52
N VAL A 61 1.18 -5.97 -4.32
CA VAL A 61 0.39 -4.76 -4.11
C VAL A 61 1.27 -3.68 -3.52
N PHE A 62 1.53 -2.64 -4.30
CA PHE A 62 2.19 -1.42 -3.84
C PHE A 62 1.15 -0.51 -3.19
N GLN A 63 1.43 0.01 -2.00
CA GLN A 63 0.53 0.89 -1.25
C GLN A 63 1.22 2.19 -0.90
N TYR A 64 0.56 3.31 -1.19
CA TYR A 64 1.01 4.65 -0.79
C TYR A 64 -0.06 5.29 0.09
N TRP A 65 0.32 5.69 1.30
CA TRP A 65 -0.59 6.31 2.27
C TRP A 65 -0.49 7.83 2.19
N LEU A 66 -1.58 8.50 1.79
CA LEU A 66 -1.69 9.96 1.69
C LEU A 66 -1.84 10.63 3.06
N LYS A 67 -2.53 9.95 3.98
CA LYS A 67 -2.62 10.30 5.39
C LYS A 67 -2.29 9.04 6.17
N SER A 68 -1.24 9.07 6.98
CA SER A 68 -0.99 7.98 7.94
C SER A 68 -2.17 7.90 8.91
N PRO A 69 -2.51 6.70 9.44
CA PRO A 69 -3.42 6.64 10.56
C PRO A 69 -2.86 7.54 11.64
N THR A 70 -3.64 8.53 12.08
CA THR A 70 -3.36 9.24 13.31
C THR A 70 -3.17 8.17 14.37
N SER A 71 -1.92 7.97 14.81
CA SER A 71 -1.67 7.32 16.09
C SER A 71 -2.32 8.23 17.10
N ASP A 72 -3.57 7.93 17.45
CA ASP A 72 -4.20 8.49 18.62
C ASP A 72 -3.27 8.11 19.77
N GLY A 73 -2.52 9.11 20.24
CA GLY A 73 -1.62 9.00 21.36
C GLY A 73 -2.47 8.82 22.60
N GLY A 74 -3.01 7.62 22.78
CA GLY A 74 -3.64 7.18 24.01
C GLY A 74 -2.56 6.95 25.06
N ARG A 75 -2.23 8.00 25.82
CA ARG A 75 -1.78 7.92 27.20
C ARG A 75 -2.38 9.04 28.01
#